data_AF-A0A3D5VAD0-F1
#
_entry.id   AF-A0A3D5VAD0-F1
#
_cell.length_a   1.000
_cell.length_b   1.000
_cell.length_c   1.000
_cell.angle_alpha   90.00
_cell.angle_beta   90.00
_cell.angle_gamma   90.00
#
_symmetry.space_group_name_H-M   'P 1'
#
loop_
_entity.id
_entity.type
_entity.pdbx_description
1 polymer ?
#
loop_
_entity_poly.entity_id
_entity_poly.type
_entity_poly.pdbx_seq_one_letter_code
_entity_poly.pdbx_strand_id
1 'polypeptide(L)'
;MILILVLAVAAYRYFNKVNSYEESRFMLDTIITLQLEDDEDNLAAVADSAFAVIAKYEDKFSFYGEGLVNKINNASTGKFAMDDDVYQLLNIAKQLYQKTNGSYDVTIGSVSKLWDFNASKLPPADSIKAALQYVGFNKLKFDQNKLYKPQKVELNLGSLAKGYIVDKIVEFLQNKNIDKAIVNAGGDMRIYGYKDDIQVGIQHPRDRGGVIKILNIKNKAVATSGDYERYFMKDGQRYHHILDA
;
A
#
# COMPACT_ATOMS: atom_id res chain seq x y z
N MET A 1 42.83 28.92 22.37
CA MET A 1 41.93 29.24 21.25
C MET A 1 41.65 28.02 20.37
N ILE A 2 42.67 27.29 19.88
CA ILE A 2 42.49 26.10 19.03
C ILE A 2 41.70 24.97 19.73
N LEU A 3 42.01 24.64 21.00
CA LEU A 3 41.29 23.60 21.75
C LEU A 3 39.80 23.92 21.96
N ILE A 4 39.46 25.18 22.24
CA ILE A 4 38.06 25.64 22.40
C ILE A 4 37.32 25.53 21.06
N LEU A 5 37.98 25.89 19.95
CA LEU A 5 37.40 25.75 18.62
C LEU A 5 37.17 24.27 18.25
N VAL A 6 38.12 23.39 18.57
CA VAL A 6 37.99 21.94 18.33
C VAL A 6 36.86 21.35 19.17
N LEU A 7 36.74 21.71 20.45
CA LEU A 7 35.65 21.27 21.31
C LEU A 7 34.29 21.83 20.85
N ALA A 8 34.24 23.09 20.40
CA ALA A 8 33.02 23.68 19.85
C ALA A 8 32.59 23.01 18.54
N VAL A 9 33.53 22.69 17.65
CA VAL A 9 33.24 21.95 16.40
C VAL A 9 32.86 20.50 16.70
N ALA A 10 33.52 19.83 17.65
CA ALA A 10 33.18 18.47 18.06
C ALA A 10 31.81 18.41 18.74
N ALA A 11 31.51 19.34 19.64
CA ALA A 11 30.19 19.48 20.25
C ALA A 11 29.14 19.80 19.19
N TYR A 12 29.41 20.74 18.28
CA TYR A 12 28.51 21.06 17.18
C TYR A 12 28.25 19.84 16.28
N ARG A 13 29.26 19.03 15.96
CA ARG A 13 29.08 17.79 15.19
C ARG A 13 28.34 16.72 15.97
N TYR A 14 28.57 16.62 17.28
CA TYR A 14 27.87 15.68 18.15
C TYR A 14 26.38 16.03 18.29
N PHE A 15 26.06 17.32 18.50
CA PHE A 15 24.68 17.81 18.62
C PHE A 15 23.94 17.95 17.28
N ASN A 16 24.63 17.93 16.14
CA ASN A 16 24.01 17.93 14.81
C ASN A 16 24.26 16.62 14.05
N LYS A 17 24.54 15.53 14.76
CA LYS A 17 24.68 14.22 14.15
C LYS A 17 23.29 13.76 13.70
N VAL A 18 23.11 13.58 12.40
CA VAL A 18 21.94 12.89 11.86
C VAL A 18 22.31 11.42 11.74
N ASN A 19 21.60 10.57 12.46
CA ASN A 19 21.62 9.14 12.29
C ASN A 19 20.71 8.76 11.11
N SER A 20 21.09 7.71 10.38
CA SER A 20 20.29 7.13 9.31
C SER A 20 20.15 5.63 9.55
N TYR A 21 18.95 5.10 9.35
CA TYR A 21 18.66 3.67 9.44
C TYR A 21 17.83 3.24 8.23
N GLU A 22 18.21 2.13 7.61
CA GLU A 22 17.45 1.51 6.52
C GLU A 22 17.22 0.04 6.82
N GLU A 23 15.98 -0.41 6.65
CA GLU A 23 15.64 -1.82 6.72
C GLU A 23 14.57 -2.19 5.69
N SER A 24 14.65 -3.42 5.17
CA SER A 24 13.70 -3.97 4.23
C SER A 24 13.14 -5.32 4.69
N ARG A 25 11.82 -5.52 4.56
CA ARG A 25 11.12 -6.78 4.87
C ARG A 25 10.14 -7.16 3.76
N PHE A 26 9.91 -8.46 3.57
CA PHE A 26 8.88 -8.95 2.63
C PHE A 26 7.52 -9.00 3.35
N MET A 27 6.59 -8.14 2.93
CA MET A 27 5.25 -7.94 3.50
C MET A 27 4.32 -7.36 2.41
N LEU A 28 3.00 -7.53 2.52
CA LEU A 28 2.03 -7.03 1.54
C LEU A 28 2.31 -7.51 0.09
N ASP A 29 2.76 -8.75 -0.06
CA ASP A 29 3.22 -9.36 -1.33
C ASP A 29 4.38 -8.61 -2.01
N THR A 30 5.17 -7.80 -1.29
CA THR A 30 6.28 -7.03 -1.84
C THR A 30 7.41 -6.79 -0.84
N ILE A 31 8.50 -6.17 -1.28
CA ILE A 31 9.52 -5.62 -0.38
C ILE A 31 9.05 -4.25 0.09
N ILE A 32 9.00 -4.08 1.41
CA ILE A 32 8.81 -2.78 2.06
C ILE A 32 10.14 -2.33 2.63
N THR A 33 10.58 -1.14 2.24
CA THR A 33 11.78 -0.47 2.72
C THR A 33 11.39 0.74 3.56
N LEU A 34 11.95 0.84 4.75
CA LEU A 34 11.89 2.02 5.62
C LEU A 34 13.28 2.64 5.66
N GLN A 35 13.39 3.90 5.28
CA GLN A 35 14.57 4.74 5.49
C GLN A 35 14.20 5.84 6.47
N LEU A 36 14.87 5.89 7.61
CA LEU A 36 14.63 6.85 8.68
C LEU A 36 15.88 7.70 8.89
N GLU A 37 15.71 9.01 9.04
CA GLU A 37 16.77 9.92 9.49
C GLU A 37 16.29 10.73 10.69
N ASP A 38 17.09 10.74 11.75
CA ASP A 38 16.78 11.41 13.02
C ASP A 38 18.07 11.64 13.82
N ASP A 39 18.05 12.46 14.87
CA ASP A 39 19.20 12.64 15.77
C ASP A 39 19.24 11.58 16.90
N GLU A 40 18.14 10.86 17.13
CA GLU A 40 18.09 9.76 18.09
C GLU A 40 18.77 8.47 17.57
N ASP A 41 19.34 7.68 18.48
CA ASP A 41 19.99 6.40 18.15
C ASP A 41 19.00 5.19 18.13
N ASN A 42 17.70 5.41 18.42
CA ASN A 42 16.71 4.33 18.59
C ASN A 42 16.00 3.90 17.29
N LEU A 43 16.47 4.36 16.13
CA LEU A 43 15.80 4.20 14.83
C LEU A 43 15.43 2.74 14.49
N ALA A 44 16.28 1.77 14.85
CA ALA A 44 16.01 0.36 14.62
C ALA A 44 14.75 -0.13 15.36
N ALA A 45 14.58 0.26 16.63
CA ALA A 45 13.40 -0.10 17.42
C ALA A 45 12.12 0.59 16.92
N VAL A 46 12.26 1.81 16.38
CA VAL A 46 11.16 2.52 15.73
C VAL A 46 10.76 1.83 14.42
N ALA A 47 11.72 1.40 13.60
CA ALA A 47 11.47 0.63 12.39
C ALA A 47 10.78 -0.71 12.69
N ASP A 48 11.25 -1.44 13.71
CA ASP A 48 10.59 -2.65 14.22
C ASP A 48 9.12 -2.42 14.57
N SER A 49 8.85 -1.33 15.30
CA SER A 49 7.50 -0.95 15.68
C SER A 49 6.64 -0.58 14.47
N ALA A 50 7.22 0.11 13.47
CA ALA A 50 6.54 0.43 12.23
C ALA A 50 6.20 -0.84 11.43
N PHE A 51 7.12 -1.80 11.30
CA PHE A 51 6.83 -3.10 10.68
C PHE A 51 5.74 -3.87 11.43
N ALA A 52 5.69 -3.81 12.75
CA ALA A 52 4.60 -4.41 13.51
C ALA A 52 3.24 -3.74 13.22
N VAL A 53 3.21 -2.43 12.96
CA VAL A 53 2.00 -1.72 12.50
C VAL A 53 1.60 -2.17 11.10
N ILE A 54 2.56 -2.31 10.17
CA ILE A 54 2.30 -2.84 8.82
C ILE A 54 1.65 -4.23 8.91
N ALA A 55 2.21 -5.14 9.73
CA ALA A 55 1.69 -6.50 9.87
C ALA A 55 0.22 -6.53 10.35
N LYS A 56 -0.16 -5.63 11.26
CA LYS A 56 -1.55 -5.51 11.72
C LYS A 56 -2.49 -5.08 10.61
N TYR A 57 -2.06 -4.14 9.77
CA TYR A 57 -2.86 -3.69 8.63
C TYR A 57 -2.91 -4.71 7.51
N GLU A 58 -1.80 -5.42 7.26
CA GLU A 58 -1.74 -6.55 6.32
C GLU A 58 -2.79 -7.59 6.68
N ASP A 59 -2.81 -8.05 7.93
CA ASP A 59 -3.83 -8.99 8.39
C ASP A 59 -5.23 -8.41 8.24
N LYS A 60 -5.48 -7.18 8.73
CA LYS A 60 -6.81 -6.53 8.68
C LYS A 60 -7.39 -6.46 7.25
N PHE A 61 -6.57 -6.06 6.28
CA PHE A 61 -6.99 -5.78 4.91
C PHE A 61 -6.80 -6.94 3.93
N SER A 62 -6.18 -8.03 4.36
CA SER A 62 -5.89 -9.16 3.48
C SER A 62 -7.16 -9.74 2.86
N PHE A 63 -7.06 -10.05 1.58
CA PHE A 63 -8.07 -10.79 0.84
C PHE A 63 -8.20 -12.24 1.34
N TYR A 64 -7.11 -12.80 1.85
CA TYR A 64 -6.99 -14.14 2.40
C TYR A 64 -6.76 -14.09 3.93
N GLY A 65 -6.66 -15.24 4.59
CA GLY A 65 -6.40 -15.30 6.03
C GLY A 65 -7.63 -15.05 6.90
N GLU A 66 -7.46 -14.47 8.09
CA GLU A 66 -8.52 -14.34 9.10
C GLU A 66 -8.93 -12.89 9.39
N GLY A 67 -8.38 -11.94 8.63
CA GLY A 67 -8.65 -10.51 8.74
C GLY A 67 -10.11 -10.12 8.52
N LEU A 68 -10.43 -8.86 8.82
CA LEU A 68 -11.78 -8.33 8.68
C LEU A 68 -12.28 -8.40 7.22
N VAL A 69 -11.43 -8.09 6.24
CA VAL A 69 -11.80 -8.19 4.81
C VAL A 69 -12.14 -9.63 4.43
N ASN A 70 -11.32 -10.61 4.82
CA ASN A 70 -11.62 -12.01 4.55
C ASN A 70 -12.93 -12.48 5.24
N LYS A 71 -13.15 -12.08 6.50
CA LYS A 71 -14.41 -12.33 7.23
C LYS A 71 -15.63 -11.76 6.50
N ILE A 72 -15.53 -10.54 5.98
CA ILE A 72 -16.58 -9.93 5.14
C ILE A 72 -16.80 -10.76 3.88
N ASN A 73 -15.73 -11.17 3.20
CA ASN A 73 -15.80 -11.92 1.94
C ASN A 73 -16.47 -13.29 2.09
N ASN A 74 -16.14 -14.04 3.14
CA ASN A 74 -16.67 -15.39 3.35
C ASN A 74 -18.14 -15.43 3.76
N ALA A 75 -18.73 -14.32 4.21
CA ALA A 75 -20.16 -14.26 4.49
C ALA A 75 -20.99 -14.13 3.21
N SER A 76 -22.14 -14.80 3.13
CA SER A 76 -23.06 -14.60 1.99
C SER A 76 -23.76 -13.24 2.05
N THR A 77 -24.19 -12.83 3.24
CA THR A 77 -24.75 -11.50 3.55
C THR A 77 -24.29 -11.16 4.97
N GLY A 78 -24.36 -9.90 5.40
CA GLY A 78 -24.06 -9.61 6.80
C GLY A 78 -23.99 -8.14 7.16
N LYS A 79 -23.82 -7.92 8.47
CA LYS A 79 -23.51 -6.63 9.09
C LYS A 79 -22.18 -6.79 9.82
N PHE A 80 -21.21 -5.95 9.50
CA PHE A 80 -19.88 -6.00 10.07
C PHE A 80 -19.59 -4.68 10.79
N ALA A 81 -19.05 -4.77 11.99
CA ALA A 81 -18.52 -3.58 12.66
C ALA A 81 -17.34 -3.05 11.84
N MET A 82 -17.26 -1.73 11.72
CA MET A 82 -16.13 -1.05 11.10
C MET A 82 -15.40 -0.23 12.14
N ASP A 83 -14.07 -0.25 12.01
CA ASP A 83 -13.23 0.77 12.62
C ASP A 83 -13.03 1.94 11.65
N ASP A 84 -12.42 3.00 12.15
CA ASP A 84 -12.16 4.21 11.37
C ASP A 84 -11.28 3.92 10.15
N ASP A 85 -10.37 2.94 10.22
CA ASP A 85 -9.49 2.61 9.10
C ASP A 85 -10.26 2.05 7.91
N VAL A 86 -11.10 1.05 8.16
CA VAL A 86 -11.92 0.41 7.12
C VAL A 86 -12.93 1.40 6.57
N TYR A 87 -13.52 2.22 7.44
CA TYR A 87 -14.44 3.27 7.02
C TYR A 87 -13.77 4.30 6.11
N GLN A 88 -12.57 4.78 6.45
CA GLN A 88 -11.80 5.69 5.60
C GLN A 88 -11.47 5.06 4.25
N LEU A 89 -10.99 3.81 4.26
CA LEU A 89 -10.59 3.10 3.05
C LEU A 89 -11.79 2.87 2.10
N LEU A 90 -12.97 2.50 2.63
CA LEU A 90 -14.19 2.37 1.84
C LEU A 90 -14.70 3.72 1.33
N ASN A 91 -14.52 4.81 2.07
CA ASN A 91 -14.85 6.15 1.55
C ASN A 91 -13.95 6.54 0.38
N ILE A 92 -12.64 6.25 0.45
CA ILE A 92 -11.72 6.46 -0.70
C ILE A 92 -12.16 5.62 -1.89
N ALA A 93 -12.47 4.33 -1.66
CA ALA A 93 -12.95 3.44 -2.70
C ALA A 93 -14.25 3.95 -3.35
N LYS A 94 -15.19 4.46 -2.55
CA LYS A 94 -16.44 5.09 -3.04
C LYS A 94 -16.16 6.28 -3.95
N GLN A 95 -15.25 7.16 -3.54
CA GLN A 95 -14.89 8.34 -4.34
C GLN A 95 -14.24 7.95 -5.67
N LEU A 96 -13.34 6.97 -5.66
CA LEU A 96 -12.70 6.47 -6.87
C LEU A 96 -13.73 5.81 -7.79
N TYR A 97 -14.56 4.92 -7.28
CA TYR A 97 -15.65 4.31 -8.03
C TYR A 97 -16.54 5.35 -8.74
N GLN A 98 -16.90 6.42 -8.03
CA GLN A 98 -17.68 7.51 -8.62
C GLN A 98 -16.90 8.29 -9.69
N LYS A 99 -15.64 8.66 -9.41
CA LYS A 99 -14.80 9.44 -10.33
C LYS A 99 -14.42 8.69 -11.61
N THR A 100 -14.34 7.36 -11.53
CA THR A 100 -14.00 6.50 -12.68
C THR A 100 -15.23 5.90 -13.34
N ASN A 101 -16.45 6.33 -13.00
CA ASN A 101 -17.70 5.75 -13.51
C ASN A 101 -17.77 4.21 -13.38
N GLY A 102 -17.25 3.66 -12.28
CA GLY A 102 -17.25 2.23 -12.00
C GLY A 102 -16.03 1.44 -12.48
N SER A 103 -15.17 1.98 -13.35
CA SER A 103 -13.98 1.25 -13.83
C SER A 103 -12.99 0.88 -12.71
N TYR A 104 -12.95 1.66 -11.63
CA TYR A 104 -12.27 1.28 -10.40
C TYR A 104 -13.30 0.79 -9.38
N ASP A 105 -13.31 -0.51 -9.07
CA ASP A 105 -14.23 -1.08 -8.10
C ASP A 105 -13.55 -2.10 -7.19
N VAL A 106 -13.48 -1.80 -5.89
CA VAL A 106 -12.92 -2.73 -4.90
C VAL A 106 -13.79 -3.96 -4.66
N THR A 107 -15.01 -4.02 -5.19
CA THR A 107 -15.87 -5.22 -5.13
C THR A 107 -15.54 -6.25 -6.20
N ILE A 108 -14.45 -6.05 -6.96
CA ILE A 108 -13.89 -6.98 -7.93
C ILE A 108 -13.36 -8.29 -7.32
N GLY A 109 -13.51 -8.48 -6.00
CA GLY A 109 -12.99 -9.65 -5.28
C GLY A 109 -13.51 -10.98 -5.82
N SER A 110 -14.80 -11.05 -6.21
CA SER A 110 -15.41 -12.27 -6.73
C SER A 110 -14.75 -12.73 -8.04
N VAL A 111 -14.32 -11.78 -8.88
CA VAL A 111 -13.57 -12.05 -10.11
C VAL A 111 -12.11 -12.32 -9.79
N SER A 112 -11.49 -11.50 -8.92
CA SER A 112 -10.08 -11.63 -8.52
C SER A 112 -9.75 -13.04 -8.02
N LYS A 113 -10.66 -13.66 -7.24
CA LYS A 113 -10.49 -15.01 -6.69
C LYS A 113 -10.44 -16.11 -7.74
N LEU A 114 -10.97 -15.88 -8.94
CA LEU A 114 -10.89 -16.83 -10.05
C LEU A 114 -9.51 -16.84 -10.72
N TRP A 115 -8.72 -15.77 -10.52
CA TRP A 115 -7.41 -15.62 -11.11
C TRP A 115 -6.32 -16.11 -10.16
N ASP A 116 -5.65 -17.19 -10.55
CA ASP A 116 -4.40 -17.61 -9.95
C ASP A 116 -3.26 -17.35 -10.93
N PHE A 117 -2.56 -16.23 -10.72
CA PHE A 117 -1.44 -15.82 -11.56
C PHE A 117 -0.21 -16.73 -11.42
N ASN A 118 -0.11 -17.51 -10.35
CA ASN A 118 0.96 -18.51 -10.19
C ASN A 118 0.65 -19.79 -10.96
N ALA A 119 -0.62 -20.20 -11.01
CA ALA A 119 -1.05 -21.37 -11.80
C ALA A 119 -0.99 -21.15 -13.32
N SER A 120 -0.88 -19.89 -13.78
CA SER A 120 -0.84 -19.53 -15.21
C SER A 120 -2.02 -20.08 -16.01
N LYS A 121 -3.22 -20.14 -15.38
CA LYS A 121 -4.44 -20.66 -15.98
C LYS A 121 -5.48 -19.56 -16.10
N LEU A 122 -6.18 -19.57 -17.24
CA LEU A 122 -7.33 -18.69 -17.44
C LEU A 122 -8.56 -19.29 -16.74
N PRO A 123 -9.31 -18.48 -15.97
CA PRO A 123 -10.59 -18.91 -15.48
C PRO A 123 -11.60 -19.10 -16.63
N PRO A 124 -12.55 -20.04 -16.52
CA PRO A 124 -13.59 -20.22 -17.52
C PRO A 124 -14.43 -18.94 -17.69
N ALA A 125 -14.78 -18.60 -18.93
CA ALA A 125 -15.54 -17.39 -19.23
C ALA A 125 -16.90 -17.33 -18.50
N ASP A 126 -17.60 -18.47 -18.40
CA ASP A 126 -18.86 -18.56 -17.65
C ASP A 126 -18.69 -18.30 -16.16
N SER A 127 -17.55 -18.70 -15.57
CA SER A 127 -17.22 -18.42 -14.19
C SER A 127 -16.98 -16.92 -13.97
N ILE A 128 -16.27 -16.25 -14.88
CA ILE A 128 -16.05 -14.80 -14.84
C ILE A 128 -17.40 -14.07 -14.93
N LYS A 129 -18.24 -14.44 -15.90
CA LYS A 129 -19.58 -13.85 -16.10
C LYS A 129 -20.46 -14.01 -14.86
N ALA A 130 -20.43 -15.17 -14.21
CA ALA A 130 -21.16 -15.40 -12.97
C ALA A 130 -20.60 -14.56 -11.81
N ALA A 131 -19.28 -14.40 -11.70
CA ALA A 131 -18.65 -13.61 -10.66
C ALA A 131 -18.92 -12.09 -10.80
N LEU A 132 -18.96 -11.58 -12.03
CA LEU A 132 -19.26 -10.17 -12.34
C LEU A 132 -20.65 -9.74 -11.84
N GLN A 133 -21.61 -10.66 -11.70
CA GLN A 133 -22.93 -10.35 -11.12
C GLN A 133 -22.85 -9.84 -9.68
N TYR A 134 -21.76 -10.11 -8.97
CA TYR A 134 -21.54 -9.66 -7.60
C TYR A 134 -20.67 -8.39 -7.50
N VAL A 135 -20.06 -7.94 -8.59
CA VAL A 135 -19.29 -6.68 -8.66
C VAL A 135 -20.23 -5.49 -8.75
N GLY A 136 -19.89 -4.39 -8.09
CA GLY A 136 -20.66 -3.16 -7.99
C GLY A 136 -20.60 -2.57 -6.58
N PHE A 137 -19.76 -1.55 -6.40
CA PHE A 137 -19.62 -0.84 -5.12
C PHE A 137 -20.94 -0.23 -4.64
N ASN A 138 -21.81 0.18 -5.57
CA ASN A 138 -23.16 0.68 -5.29
C ASN A 138 -24.09 -0.32 -4.57
N LYS A 139 -23.74 -1.61 -4.55
CA LYS A 139 -24.46 -2.64 -3.79
C LYS A 139 -24.17 -2.54 -2.29
N LEU A 140 -23.04 -1.99 -1.88
CA LEU A 140 -22.68 -1.84 -0.47
C LEU A 140 -23.40 -0.66 0.16
N LYS A 141 -23.79 -0.81 1.42
CA LYS A 141 -24.23 0.29 2.27
C LYS A 141 -23.34 0.31 3.51
N PHE A 142 -22.88 1.48 3.92
CA PHE A 142 -22.05 1.60 5.11
C PHE A 142 -22.15 2.99 5.73
N ASP A 143 -21.88 3.05 7.03
CA ASP A 143 -21.74 4.26 7.85
C ASP A 143 -20.44 4.17 8.66
N GLN A 144 -20.13 5.10 9.56
CA GLN A 144 -18.87 5.03 10.32
C GLN A 144 -18.71 3.77 11.17
N ASN A 145 -19.81 3.15 11.59
CA ASN A 145 -19.81 2.03 12.54
C ASN A 145 -20.02 0.68 11.87
N LYS A 146 -20.70 0.63 10.72
CA LYS A 146 -21.18 -0.63 10.14
C LYS A 146 -21.12 -0.69 8.62
N LEU A 147 -20.67 -1.83 8.10
CA LEU A 147 -20.84 -2.25 6.71
C LEU A 147 -22.00 -3.23 6.60
N TYR A 148 -22.89 -2.99 5.64
CA TYR A 148 -23.99 -3.88 5.27
C TYR A 148 -23.66 -4.51 3.91
N LYS A 149 -23.44 -5.82 3.93
CA LYS A 149 -23.20 -6.65 2.74
C LYS A 149 -24.51 -7.34 2.34
N PRO A 150 -25.13 -6.98 1.19
CA PRO A 150 -26.45 -7.50 0.82
C PRO A 150 -26.44 -8.93 0.28
N GLN A 151 -25.36 -9.32 -0.41
CA GLN A 151 -25.19 -10.61 -1.09
C GLN A 151 -23.69 -10.91 -1.23
N LYS A 152 -23.31 -11.94 -2.01
CA LYS A 152 -21.94 -12.47 -2.23
C LYS A 152 -20.90 -11.49 -2.83
N VAL A 153 -21.05 -10.19 -2.64
CA VAL A 153 -20.06 -9.15 -2.93
C VAL A 153 -18.78 -9.45 -2.15
N GLU A 154 -17.64 -9.49 -2.82
CA GLU A 154 -16.33 -9.69 -2.18
C GLU A 154 -15.45 -8.46 -2.40
N LEU A 155 -14.85 -7.96 -1.34
CA LEU A 155 -13.92 -6.84 -1.34
C LEU A 155 -12.50 -7.33 -1.64
N ASN A 156 -11.85 -6.72 -2.62
CA ASN A 156 -10.40 -6.77 -2.82
C ASN A 156 -9.85 -5.34 -2.67
N LEU A 157 -9.15 -5.12 -1.56
CA LEU A 157 -8.58 -3.80 -1.22
C LEU A 157 -7.12 -3.66 -1.65
N GLY A 158 -6.51 -4.64 -2.33
CA GLY A 158 -5.07 -4.66 -2.61
C GLY A 158 -4.55 -3.48 -3.44
N SER A 159 -5.41 -2.84 -4.22
CA SER A 159 -5.12 -1.63 -5.01
C SER A 159 -5.17 -0.32 -4.20
N LEU A 160 -5.70 -0.35 -2.97
CA LEU A 160 -5.78 0.82 -2.07
C LEU A 160 -5.01 0.63 -0.76
N ALA A 161 -5.01 -0.60 -0.23
CA ALA A 161 -4.49 -0.91 1.10
C ALA A 161 -3.01 -0.53 1.23
N LYS A 162 -2.17 -0.76 0.21
CA LYS A 162 -0.75 -0.42 0.26
C LYS A 162 -0.52 1.08 0.48
N GLY A 163 -1.09 1.94 -0.36
CA GLY A 163 -0.98 3.39 -0.20
C GLY A 163 -1.52 3.88 1.15
N TYR A 164 -2.65 3.32 1.61
CA TYR A 164 -3.20 3.64 2.93
C TYR A 164 -2.25 3.25 4.07
N ILE A 165 -1.63 2.07 3.99
CA ILE A 165 -0.66 1.61 4.99
C ILE A 165 0.58 2.49 4.98
N VAL A 166 1.10 2.84 3.81
CA VAL A 166 2.24 3.78 3.67
C VAL A 166 1.92 5.11 4.36
N ASP A 167 0.71 5.64 4.17
CA ASP A 167 0.26 6.86 4.84
C ASP A 167 0.20 6.69 6.36
N LYS A 168 -0.31 5.56 6.85
CA LYS A 168 -0.38 5.25 8.28
C LYS A 168 0.98 5.05 8.93
N ILE A 169 1.96 4.52 8.20
CA ILE A 169 3.33 4.43 8.69
C ILE A 169 3.98 5.80 8.77
N VAL A 170 3.74 6.68 7.80
CA VAL A 170 4.22 8.07 7.91
C VAL A 170 3.59 8.78 9.11
N GLU A 171 2.28 8.64 9.33
CA GLU A 171 1.60 9.16 10.52
C GLU A 171 2.21 8.60 11.82
N PHE A 172 2.45 7.29 11.87
CA PHE A 172 3.09 6.63 13.01
C PHE A 172 4.50 7.20 13.28
N LEU A 173 5.33 7.36 12.26
CA LEU A 173 6.69 7.87 12.39
C LEU A 173 6.70 9.34 12.84
N GLN A 174 5.78 10.15 12.31
CA GLN A 174 5.59 11.54 12.76
C GLN A 174 5.17 11.62 14.22
N ASN A 175 4.28 10.73 14.67
CA ASN A 175 3.89 10.62 16.08
C ASN A 175 5.02 10.11 16.99
N LYS A 176 6.05 9.49 16.41
CA LYS A 176 7.31 9.14 17.07
C LYS A 176 8.37 10.24 16.98
N ASN A 177 8.01 11.40 16.41
CA ASN A 177 8.90 12.53 16.18
C ASN A 177 10.11 12.21 15.29
N ILE A 178 10.01 11.23 14.41
CA ILE A 178 11.07 10.99 13.42
C ILE A 178 11.10 12.17 12.45
N ASP A 179 12.27 12.78 12.29
CA ASP A 179 12.46 13.97 11.48
C ASP A 179 12.19 13.74 9.99
N LYS A 180 12.77 12.68 9.43
CA LYS A 180 12.61 12.35 8.01
C LYS A 180 12.41 10.86 7.78
N ALA A 181 11.57 10.54 6.80
CA ALA A 181 11.51 9.17 6.31
C ALA A 181 11.15 9.05 4.83
N ILE A 182 11.58 7.93 4.27
CA ILE A 182 11.06 7.37 3.03
C ILE A 182 10.46 6.01 3.37
N VAL A 183 9.17 5.85 3.11
CA VAL A 183 8.45 4.58 3.21
C VAL A 183 8.17 4.13 1.80
N ASN A 184 8.65 2.96 1.38
CA ASN A 184 8.44 2.41 0.05
C ASN A 184 7.92 0.98 0.13
N ALA A 185 6.71 0.73 -0.37
CA ALA A 185 6.09 -0.58 -0.46
C ALA A 185 5.93 -0.99 -1.93
N GLY A 186 6.97 -1.61 -2.50
CA GLY A 186 6.92 -2.10 -3.89
C GLY A 186 6.68 -1.02 -4.95
N GLY A 187 7.18 0.20 -4.74
CA GLY A 187 6.98 1.34 -5.63
C GLY A 187 5.87 2.30 -5.18
N ASP A 188 4.99 1.88 -4.26
CA ASP A 188 4.08 2.79 -3.56
C ASP A 188 4.85 3.44 -2.41
N MET A 189 5.21 4.70 -2.57
CA MET A 189 6.09 5.39 -1.63
C MET A 189 5.57 6.72 -1.14
N ARG A 190 6.01 7.10 0.06
CA ARG A 190 5.80 8.41 0.66
C ARG A 190 7.08 8.91 1.29
N ILE A 191 7.37 10.17 1.01
CA ILE A 191 8.54 10.91 1.50
C ILE A 191 8.04 12.01 2.42
N TYR A 192 8.73 12.26 3.54
CA TYR A 192 8.50 13.45 4.36
C TYR A 192 9.76 13.90 5.10
N GLY A 193 9.79 15.16 5.56
CA GLY A 193 10.87 15.73 6.38
C GLY A 193 12.04 16.32 5.59
N TYR A 194 12.09 16.13 4.27
CA TYR A 194 13.19 16.60 3.44
C TYR A 194 12.98 18.05 2.98
N LYS A 195 14.07 18.83 2.99
CA LYS A 195 14.09 20.23 2.53
C LYS A 195 14.30 20.35 1.02
N ASP A 196 15.10 19.45 0.48
CA ASP A 196 15.44 19.35 -0.93
C ASP A 196 14.57 18.30 -1.63
N ASP A 197 14.55 18.36 -2.97
CA ASP A 197 13.85 17.37 -3.77
C ASP A 197 14.60 16.04 -3.77
N ILE A 198 13.85 14.95 -3.66
CA ILE A 198 14.34 13.58 -3.83
C ILE A 198 14.05 13.13 -5.26
N GLN A 199 15.05 12.51 -5.88
CA GLN A 199 14.90 11.90 -7.19
C GLN A 199 14.24 10.53 -7.06
N VAL A 200 13.07 10.38 -7.67
CA VAL A 200 12.34 9.12 -7.75
C VAL A 200 12.32 8.65 -9.20
N GLY A 201 12.95 7.51 -9.46
CA GLY A 201 12.93 6.87 -10.76
C GLY A 201 11.60 6.15 -11.01
N ILE A 202 11.00 6.39 -12.18
CA ILE A 202 9.88 5.60 -12.70
C ILE A 202 10.47 4.48 -13.55
N GLN A 203 10.17 3.24 -13.19
CA GLN A 203 10.66 2.06 -13.90
C GLN A 203 10.11 2.02 -15.33
N HIS A 204 10.96 1.62 -16.28
CA HIS A 204 10.53 1.35 -17.64
C HIS A 204 9.68 0.06 -17.67
N PRO A 205 8.46 0.09 -18.22
CA PRO A 205 7.51 -1.03 -18.10
C PRO A 205 7.91 -2.28 -18.90
N ARG A 206 8.97 -2.19 -19.72
CA ARG A 206 9.47 -3.27 -20.60
C ARG A 206 10.97 -3.52 -20.47
N ASP A 207 11.66 -2.79 -19.60
CA ASP A 207 13.08 -2.93 -19.37
C ASP A 207 13.33 -2.95 -17.86
N ARG A 208 13.50 -4.15 -17.30
CA ARG A 208 13.60 -4.34 -15.86
C ARG A 208 14.95 -3.80 -15.39
N GLY A 209 14.92 -2.76 -14.56
CA GLY A 209 16.10 -2.00 -14.13
C GLY A 209 16.33 -0.71 -14.93
N GLY A 210 15.66 -0.56 -16.07
CA GLY A 210 15.62 0.70 -16.81
C GLY A 210 14.73 1.74 -16.12
N VAL A 211 15.14 3.02 -16.18
CA VAL A 211 14.36 4.15 -15.68
C VAL A 211 13.85 4.95 -16.88
N ILE A 212 12.52 5.04 -17.04
CA ILE A 212 11.92 5.80 -18.16
C ILE A 212 11.83 7.30 -17.87
N LYS A 213 11.75 7.67 -16.59
CA LYS A 213 11.64 9.07 -16.15
C LYS A 213 12.12 9.22 -14.71
N ILE A 214 12.70 10.38 -14.39
CA ILE A 214 13.02 10.76 -13.01
C ILE A 214 12.08 11.89 -12.61
N LEU A 215 11.46 11.77 -11.44
CA LEU A 215 10.67 12.82 -10.81
C LEU A 215 11.49 13.45 -9.68
N ASN A 216 11.54 14.77 -9.63
CA ASN A 216 12.05 15.50 -8.46
C ASN A 216 10.84 15.80 -7.58
N ILE A 217 10.74 15.13 -6.44
CA ILE A 217 9.61 15.27 -5.52
C ILE A 217 10.09 15.60 -4.12
N LYS A 218 9.35 16.45 -3.42
CA LYS A 218 9.57 16.77 -2.02
C LYS A 218 8.30 16.56 -1.22
N ASN A 219 8.42 15.78 -0.15
CA ASN A 219 7.36 15.54 0.83
C ASN A 219 6.02 15.12 0.18
N LYS A 220 6.09 14.17 -0.78
CA LYS A 220 4.96 13.68 -1.58
C LYS A 220 4.93 12.15 -1.60
N ALA A 221 3.79 11.63 -2.06
CA ALA A 221 3.64 10.22 -2.39
C ALA A 221 3.70 9.99 -3.91
N VAL A 222 4.20 8.82 -4.31
CA VAL A 222 4.20 8.32 -5.69
C VAL A 222 3.78 6.85 -5.62
N ALA A 223 2.88 6.45 -6.52
CA ALA A 223 2.46 5.07 -6.67
C ALA A 223 2.37 4.76 -8.17
N THR A 224 2.65 3.51 -8.53
CA THR A 224 2.61 3.07 -9.93
C THR A 224 1.86 1.75 -10.04
N SER A 225 1.01 1.64 -11.07
CA SER A 225 0.34 0.39 -11.40
C SER A 225 0.78 -0.05 -12.80
N GLY A 226 1.20 -1.31 -12.93
CA GLY A 226 1.78 -1.84 -14.15
C GLY A 226 1.26 -3.24 -14.48
N ASP A 227 1.03 -3.47 -15.77
CA ASP A 227 0.70 -4.80 -16.30
C ASP A 227 1.87 -5.81 -16.17
N TYR A 228 3.06 -5.32 -15.83
CA TYR A 228 4.30 -6.09 -15.71
C TYR A 228 4.65 -6.50 -14.26
N GLU A 229 3.86 -6.09 -13.26
CA GLU A 229 4.14 -6.41 -11.85
C GLU A 229 3.71 -7.83 -11.48
N ARG A 230 2.43 -8.17 -11.74
CA ARG A 230 1.87 -9.52 -11.51
C ARG A 230 1.09 -9.94 -12.75
N TYR A 231 1.64 -10.90 -13.50
CA TYR A 231 1.08 -11.41 -14.74
C TYR A 231 1.59 -12.82 -15.07
N PHE A 232 0.94 -13.48 -16.03
CA PHE A 232 1.49 -14.63 -16.74
C PHE A 232 1.31 -14.48 -18.25
N MET A 233 2.06 -15.28 -19.01
CA MET A 233 1.94 -15.37 -20.47
C MET A 233 1.19 -16.65 -20.85
N LYS A 234 0.21 -16.54 -21.73
CA LYS A 234 -0.47 -17.69 -22.32
C LYS A 234 -0.77 -17.41 -23.79
N ASP A 235 -0.39 -18.34 -24.66
CA ASP A 235 -0.58 -18.23 -26.12
C ASP A 235 -0.02 -16.91 -26.70
N GLY A 236 1.12 -16.45 -26.17
CA GLY A 236 1.77 -15.19 -26.58
C GLY A 236 1.12 -13.92 -26.01
N GLN A 237 0.02 -14.03 -25.26
CA GLN A 237 -0.69 -12.92 -24.65
C GLN A 237 -0.40 -12.80 -23.15
N ARG A 238 -0.29 -11.55 -22.66
CA ARG A 238 -0.13 -11.23 -21.25
C ARG A 238 -1.47 -11.10 -20.55
N TYR A 239 -1.60 -11.74 -19.40
CA TYR A 239 -2.75 -11.61 -18.50
C TYR A 239 -2.27 -11.13 -17.13
N HIS A 240 -2.77 -9.98 -16.68
CA HIS A 240 -2.28 -9.28 -15.48
C HIS A 240 -3.37 -9.08 -14.42
N HIS A 241 -2.93 -8.80 -13.19
CA HIS A 241 -3.79 -8.66 -12.00
C HIS A 241 -4.69 -7.43 -11.95
N ILE A 242 -4.45 -6.42 -12.80
CA ILE A 242 -5.34 -5.25 -12.91
C ILE A 242 -6.53 -5.66 -13.78
N LEU A 243 -7.66 -5.97 -13.15
CA LEU A 243 -8.87 -6.46 -13.83
C LEU A 243 -9.84 -5.32 -14.12
N ASP A 244 -10.58 -5.45 -15.21
CA ASP A 244 -11.70 -4.57 -15.54
C ASP A 244 -12.98 -5.08 -14.83
N ALA A 245 -13.76 -4.14 -14.28
CA ALA A 245 -14.86 -4.40 -13.35
C ALA A 245 -16.24 -4.43 -14.00
#